data_AF-A0A1Q8AIU4-F1
#
_entry.id   AF-A0A1Q8AIU4-F1
#
_cell.length_a   1.000
_cell.length_b   1.000
_cell.length_c   1.000
_cell.angle_alpha   90.00
_cell.angle_beta   90.00
_cell.angle_gamma   90.00
#
_symmetry.space_group_name_H-M   'P 1'
#
loop_
_entity.id
_entity.type
_entity.pdbx_description
1 polymer ?
#
loop_
_entity_poly.entity_id
_entity_poly.type
_entity_poly.pdbx_seq_one_letter_code
_entity_poly.pdbx_strand_id
1 'polypeptide(L)'
;MSLYGIIADLRRKYPTPAANETLDMVVAELGRTRDNLREAVANLAGKPLPPGGKPVLDELVERARQEDVYDLDYGPDPYARPPLEPLDEGTAGIGALLAISSILGIGLAAAAVYAGVYAILHTSG
;
A
#
# COMPACT_ATOMS: atom_id res chain seq x y z
N MET A 1 -15.36 10.36 -24.63
CA MET A 1 -15.45 8.90 -24.34
C MET A 1 -14.74 8.63 -23.01
N SER A 2 -15.15 7.67 -22.18
CA SER A 2 -14.46 7.41 -20.90
C SER A 2 -13.23 6.51 -21.10
N LEU A 3 -12.27 6.55 -20.17
CA LEU A 3 -11.04 5.76 -20.22
C LEU A 3 -11.32 4.25 -20.31
N TYR A 4 -12.30 3.77 -19.54
CA TYR A 4 -12.80 2.39 -19.60
C TYR A 4 -13.47 2.05 -20.94
N GLY A 5 -14.10 3.02 -21.60
CA GLY A 5 -14.64 2.86 -22.95
C GLY A 5 -13.54 2.65 -23.99
N ILE A 6 -12.45 3.41 -23.89
CA ILE A 6 -11.27 3.27 -24.77
C ILE A 6 -10.63 1.88 -24.56
N ILE A 7 -10.50 1.43 -23.31
CA ILE A 7 -10.00 0.08 -22.98
C ILE A 7 -10.90 -1.01 -23.57
N ALA A 8 -12.23 -0.87 -23.44
CA ALA A 8 -13.18 -1.83 -23.98
C ALA A 8 -13.09 -1.94 -25.51
N ASP A 9 -12.90 -0.81 -26.21
CA ASP A 9 -12.70 -0.79 -27.65
C ASP A 9 -11.36 -1.40 -28.07
N LEU A 10 -10.29 -1.16 -27.31
CA LEU A 10 -9.00 -1.81 -27.55
C LEU A 10 -9.06 -3.32 -27.37
N ARG A 11 -9.82 -3.84 -26.39
CA ARG A 11 -10.04 -5.29 -26.23
C ARG A 11 -10.77 -5.90 -27.44
N ARG A 12 -11.74 -5.16 -28.01
CA ARG A 12 -12.46 -5.59 -29.22
C ARG A 12 -11.55 -5.55 -30.45
N LYS A 13 -10.70 -4.53 -30.56
CA LYS A 13 -9.77 -4.34 -31.67
C LYS A 13 -8.61 -5.35 -31.64
N TYR A 14 -8.12 -5.69 -30.46
CA TYR A 14 -7.01 -6.63 -30.23
C TYR A 14 -7.46 -7.79 -29.33
N PRO A 15 -8.20 -8.77 -29.86
CA PRO A 15 -8.66 -9.94 -29.10
C PRO A 15 -7.52 -10.97 -28.91
N THR A 16 -6.35 -10.51 -28.46
CA THR A 16 -5.21 -11.38 -28.16
C THR A 16 -4.99 -11.49 -26.66
N PRO A 17 -4.47 -12.62 -26.16
CA PRO A 17 -4.17 -12.78 -24.72
C PRO A 17 -3.23 -11.69 -24.19
N ALA A 18 -2.16 -11.38 -24.94
CA ALA A 18 -1.17 -10.37 -24.55
C ALA A 18 -1.76 -8.94 -24.46
N ALA A 19 -2.68 -8.58 -25.37
CA ALA A 19 -3.36 -7.30 -25.35
C ALA A 19 -4.30 -7.19 -24.13
N ASN A 20 -5.10 -8.24 -23.87
CA ASN A 20 -6.00 -8.27 -22.72
C ASN A 20 -5.23 -8.18 -21.41
N GLU A 21 -4.15 -8.96 -21.27
CA GLU A 21 -3.30 -8.96 -20.07
C GLU A 21 -2.64 -7.59 -19.84
N THR A 22 -2.20 -6.91 -20.92
CA THR A 22 -1.66 -5.55 -20.83
C THR A 22 -2.73 -4.56 -20.36
N LEU A 23 -3.95 -4.65 -20.89
CA LEU A 23 -5.05 -3.79 -20.49
C LEU A 23 -5.53 -4.09 -19.06
N ASP A 24 -5.48 -5.34 -18.60
CA ASP A 24 -5.73 -5.72 -17.21
C ASP A 24 -4.68 -5.12 -16.27
N MET A 25 -3.41 -5.16 -16.65
CA MET A 25 -2.33 -4.48 -15.92
C MET A 25 -2.55 -2.97 -15.82
N VAL A 26 -3.00 -2.33 -16.91
CA VAL A 26 -3.38 -0.92 -16.89
C VAL A 26 -4.55 -0.66 -15.94
N VAL A 27 -5.63 -1.44 -16.00
CA VAL A 27 -6.78 -1.30 -15.08
C VAL A 27 -6.35 -1.48 -13.62
N ALA A 28 -5.47 -2.43 -13.33
CA ALA A 28 -4.95 -2.64 -11.99
C ALA A 28 -4.14 -1.43 -11.48
N GLU A 29 -3.34 -0.80 -12.34
CA GLU A 29 -2.60 0.42 -11.99
C GLU A 29 -3.50 1.67 -11.93
N LEU A 30 -4.52 1.77 -12.77
CA LEU A 30 -5.53 2.82 -12.70
C LEU A 30 -6.26 2.78 -11.35
N GLY A 31 -6.56 1.60 -10.81
CA GLY A 31 -7.10 1.46 -9.46
C GLY A 31 -6.16 1.98 -8.35
N ARG A 32 -4.84 1.95 -8.57
CA ARG A 32 -3.84 2.50 -7.62
C ARG A 32 -3.59 3.99 -7.80
N THR A 33 -3.74 4.48 -9.02
CA THR A 33 -3.46 5.87 -9.44
C THR A 33 -4.74 6.68 -9.62
N ARG A 34 -5.86 6.17 -9.09
CA ARG A 34 -7.17 6.86 -9.08
C ARG A 34 -7.63 7.28 -10.47
N ASP A 35 -7.55 6.34 -11.40
CA ASP A 35 -7.89 6.52 -12.80
C ASP A 35 -7.00 7.53 -13.56
N ASN A 36 -5.86 7.96 -12.97
CA ASN A 36 -4.88 8.77 -13.68
C ASN A 36 -3.99 7.87 -14.58
N LEU A 37 -4.26 7.91 -15.88
CA LEU A 37 -3.55 7.09 -16.86
C LEU A 37 -2.08 7.51 -17.03
N ARG A 38 -1.75 8.80 -16.89
CA ARG A 38 -0.36 9.26 -16.92
C ARG A 38 0.49 8.56 -15.85
N GLU A 39 0.02 8.56 -14.61
CA GLU A 39 0.69 7.88 -13.50
C GLU A 39 0.70 6.35 -13.68
N ALA A 40 -0.42 5.76 -14.11
CA ALA A 40 -0.50 4.31 -14.35
C ALA A 40 0.55 3.86 -15.39
N VAL A 41 0.69 4.61 -16.49
CA VAL A 41 1.67 4.31 -17.55
C VAL A 41 3.10 4.52 -17.07
N ALA A 42 3.36 5.55 -16.27
CA ALA A 42 4.67 5.78 -15.66
C ALA A 42 5.07 4.61 -14.74
N ASN A 43 4.14 4.10 -13.94
CA ASN A 43 4.35 2.94 -13.07
C ASN A 43 4.53 1.63 -13.87
N LEU A 44 3.88 1.50 -15.03
CA LEU A 44 4.01 0.36 -15.93
C LEU A 44 5.33 0.37 -16.72
N ALA A 45 5.95 1.52 -16.93
CA ALA A 45 7.21 1.63 -17.67
C ALA A 45 8.35 0.80 -17.03
N GLY A 46 8.31 0.58 -15.72
CA GLY A 46 9.26 -0.27 -14.99
C GLY A 46 8.88 -1.76 -14.92
N LYS A 47 7.73 -2.16 -15.47
CA LYS A 47 7.22 -3.55 -15.38
C LYS A 47 7.38 -4.29 -16.70
N PRO A 48 7.64 -5.61 -16.67
CA PRO A 48 7.68 -6.41 -17.89
C PRO A 48 6.28 -6.46 -18.52
N LEU A 49 6.16 -5.93 -19.74
CA LEU A 49 4.92 -6.01 -20.52
C LEU A 49 4.87 -7.32 -21.33
N PRO A 50 3.68 -7.90 -21.55
CA PRO A 50 3.48 -9.05 -22.42
C PRO A 50 3.97 -8.76 -23.85
N PRO A 51 4.54 -9.75 -24.56
CA PRO A 51 5.02 -9.57 -25.93
C PRO A 51 3.86 -9.14 -26.85
N GLY A 52 4.00 -7.97 -27.48
CA GLY A 52 2.94 -7.38 -28.32
C GLY A 52 1.94 -6.48 -27.57
N GLY A 53 2.08 -6.31 -26.25
CA GLY A 53 1.25 -5.40 -25.45
C GLY A 53 1.60 -3.92 -25.62
N LYS A 54 2.88 -3.62 -25.91
CA LYS A 54 3.38 -2.25 -26.09
C LYS A 54 2.58 -1.41 -27.12
N PRO A 55 2.30 -1.88 -28.35
CA PRO A 55 1.50 -1.10 -29.31
C PRO A 55 0.06 -0.85 -28.83
N VAL A 56 -0.50 -1.74 -28.01
CA VAL A 56 -1.85 -1.56 -27.43
C VAL A 56 -1.84 -0.48 -26.35
N LEU A 57 -0.79 -0.46 -25.51
CA LEU A 57 -0.57 0.58 -24.52
C LEU A 57 -0.34 1.95 -25.17
N ASP A 58 0.47 2.00 -26.22
CA ASP A 58 0.75 3.24 -26.96
C ASP A 58 -0.55 3.79 -27.59
N GLU A 59 -1.39 2.93 -28.18
CA GLU A 59 -2.69 3.36 -28.73
C GLU A 59 -3.68 3.81 -27.64
N LEU A 60 -3.67 3.18 -26.47
CA LEU A 60 -4.44 3.62 -25.31
C LEU A 60 -4.05 5.05 -24.90
N VAL A 61 -2.75 5.31 -24.80
CA VAL A 61 -2.22 6.63 -24.44
C VAL A 61 -2.60 7.69 -25.48
N GLU A 62 -2.44 7.37 -26.76
CA GLU A 62 -2.79 8.26 -27.87
C GLU A 62 -4.27 8.66 -27.81
N ARG A 63 -5.17 7.68 -27.72
CA ARG A 63 -6.62 7.92 -27.65
C ARG A 63 -7.02 8.66 -26.38
N ALA A 64 -6.42 8.32 -25.24
CA ALA A 64 -6.71 9.00 -23.98
C ALA A 64 -6.29 10.48 -23.99
N ARG A 65 -5.21 10.83 -24.69
CA ARG A 65 -4.81 12.23 -24.90
C ARG A 65 -5.77 12.97 -25.82
N GLN A 66 -6.24 12.33 -26.89
CA GLN A 66 -7.20 12.93 -27.82
C GLN A 66 -8.56 13.22 -27.14
N GLU A 67 -8.93 12.38 -26.18
CA GLU A 67 -10.18 12.50 -25.41
C GLU A 67 -10.03 13.33 -24.13
N ASP A 68 -8.85 13.93 -23.88
CA ASP A 68 -8.52 14.72 -22.67
C ASP A 68 -8.74 13.96 -21.34
N VAL A 69 -8.61 12.64 -21.37
CA VAL A 69 -8.75 11.75 -20.19
C VAL A 69 -7.40 11.19 -19.72
N TYR A 70 -6.29 11.60 -20.33
CA TYR A 70 -4.96 11.08 -20.03
C TYR A 70 -4.44 11.45 -18.64
N ASP A 71 -4.77 12.65 -18.16
CA ASP A 71 -4.23 13.24 -16.93
C ASP A 71 -5.35 13.79 -16.04
N LEU A 72 -6.34 12.94 -15.77
CA LEU A 72 -7.43 13.30 -14.87
C LEU A 72 -6.91 13.35 -13.44
N ASP A 73 -6.95 14.55 -12.85
CA ASP A 73 -6.72 14.77 -11.42
C ASP A 73 -8.08 14.88 -10.72
N TYR A 74 -8.43 13.84 -9.96
CA TYR A 74 -9.66 13.80 -9.17
C TYR A 74 -9.51 14.47 -7.79
N GLY A 75 -8.45 15.26 -7.55
CA GLY A 75 -8.17 15.95 -6.29
C GLY A 75 -7.73 14.99 -5.18
N PRO A 76 -7.58 15.39 -3.91
CA PRO A 76 -7.17 14.50 -2.82
C PRO A 76 -8.17 13.36 -2.58
N ASP A 77 -7.67 12.17 -2.21
CA ASP A 77 -8.50 10.99 -1.97
C ASP A 77 -9.40 11.21 -0.74
N PRO A 78 -10.74 11.22 -0.89
CA PRO A 78 -11.65 11.43 0.24
C PRO A 78 -11.62 10.29 1.27
N TYR A 79 -11.03 9.15 0.91
CA TYR A 79 -10.85 7.99 1.78
C TYR A 79 -9.38 7.74 2.16
N ALA A 80 -8.46 8.66 1.81
CA ALA A 80 -7.10 8.59 2.31
C ALA A 80 -7.16 8.59 3.84
N ARG A 81 -6.45 7.64 4.45
CA ARG A 81 -6.40 7.51 5.90
C ARG A 81 -5.98 8.88 6.45
N PRO A 82 -6.77 9.50 7.36
CA PRO A 82 -6.44 10.81 7.87
C PRO A 82 -5.02 10.78 8.46
N PRO A 83 -4.26 11.87 8.34
CA PRO A 83 -2.95 11.96 8.98
C PRO A 83 -3.10 11.56 10.44
N LEU A 84 -2.18 10.73 10.94
CA LEU A 84 -2.18 10.31 12.34
C LEU A 84 -2.20 11.58 13.19
N GLU A 85 -3.28 11.77 13.95
CA GLU A 85 -3.34 12.87 14.91
C GLU A 85 -2.15 12.72 15.87
N PRO A 86 -1.43 13.81 16.17
CA PRO A 86 -0.38 13.76 17.17
C PRO A 86 -0.97 13.20 18.46
N LEU A 87 -0.28 12.22 19.06
CA LEU A 87 -0.69 11.64 20.34
C LEU A 87 -0.92 12.77 21.33
N ASP A 88 -2.14 12.85 21.87
CA ASP A 88 -2.43 13.77 22.97
C ASP A 88 -1.42 13.52 24.12
N GLU A 89 -0.88 14.59 24.69
CA GLU A 89 0.17 14.55 25.70
C GLU A 89 -0.26 13.70 26.92
N GLY A 90 -1.56 13.69 27.23
CA GLY A 90 -2.14 12.83 28.26
C GLY A 90 -2.04 11.34 27.94
N THR A 91 -2.28 10.95 26.69
CA THR A 91 -2.17 9.54 26.24
C THR A 91 -0.72 9.07 26.24
N ALA A 92 0.20 9.93 25.80
CA ALA A 92 1.64 9.65 25.88
C ALA A 92 2.11 9.44 27.33
N GLY A 93 1.61 10.28 28.26
CA GLY A 93 1.92 10.17 29.69
C GLY A 93 1.43 8.85 30.31
N ILE A 94 0.20 8.42 29.98
CA ILE A 94 -0.34 7.14 30.45
C ILE A 94 0.48 5.97 29.91
N GLY A 95 0.82 6.00 28.63
CA GLY A 95 1.65 4.97 28.00
C GLY A 95 3.03 4.85 28.66
N ALA A 96 3.67 5.97 28.98
CA ALA A 96 4.96 5.99 29.66
C ALA A 96 4.89 5.41 31.08
N LEU A 97 3.89 5.80 31.86
CA LEU A 97 3.70 5.28 33.23
C LEU A 97 3.45 3.77 33.24
N LEU A 98 2.63 3.27 32.31
CA LEU A 98 2.36 1.84 32.17
C LEU A 98 3.63 1.05 31.80
N ALA A 99 4.44 1.56 30.87
CA ALA A 99 5.71 0.94 30.49
C ALA A 99 6.68 0.85 31.68
N ILE A 100 6.84 1.95 32.43
CA ILE A 100 7.72 1.99 33.61
C ILE A 100 7.23 1.01 34.68
N SER A 101 5.92 1.01 34.98
CA SER A 101 5.34 0.11 35.98
C SER A 101 5.52 -1.37 35.62
N SER A 102 5.39 -1.70 34.33
CA SER A 102 5.58 -3.06 33.82
C SER A 102 7.03 -3.53 34.00
N ILE A 103 8.01 -2.67 33.69
CA ILE A 103 9.43 -3.00 33.85
C ILE A 103 9.77 -3.25 35.32
N LEU A 104 9.27 -2.41 36.23
CA LEU A 104 9.48 -2.59 37.66
C LEU A 104 8.87 -3.91 38.17
N GLY A 105 7.65 -4.24 37.72
CA GLY A 105 7.01 -5.51 38.06
C GLY A 105 7.81 -6.73 37.61
N ILE A 106 8.31 -6.72 36.36
CA ILE A 106 9.15 -7.79 35.81
C ILE A 106 10.46 -7.92 36.60
N GLY A 107 11.10 -6.80 36.93
CA GLY A 107 12.34 -6.79 37.72
C GLY A 107 12.16 -7.38 39.10
N LEU A 108 11.09 -6.99 39.82
CA LEU A 108 10.77 -7.54 41.14
C LEU A 108 10.46 -9.04 41.08
N ALA A 109 9.71 -9.48 40.07
CA ALA A 109 9.41 -10.90 39.88
C ALA A 109 10.69 -11.72 39.63
N ALA A 110 11.58 -11.22 38.78
CA ALA A 110 12.87 -11.88 38.51
C ALA A 110 13.75 -11.97 39.76
N ALA A 111 13.83 -10.90 40.55
CA ALA A 111 14.57 -10.87 41.80
C ALA A 111 14.02 -11.87 42.84
N ALA A 112 12.69 -11.95 42.96
CA ALA A 112 12.04 -12.91 43.86
C ALA A 112 12.32 -14.36 43.46
N VAL A 113 12.24 -14.67 42.16
CA VAL A 113 12.59 -16.01 41.63
C VAL A 113 14.05 -16.34 41.92
N TYR A 114 14.97 -15.42 41.63
CA TYR A 114 16.40 -15.61 41.88
C TYR A 114 16.69 -15.86 43.37
N ALA A 115 16.14 -15.04 44.26
CA ALA A 115 16.32 -15.18 45.70
C ALA A 115 15.77 -16.51 46.23
N GLY A 116 14.60 -16.94 45.75
CA GLY A 116 14.02 -18.24 46.11
C GLY A 116 14.88 -19.41 45.68
N VAL A 117 15.35 -19.41 44.43
CA VAL A 117 16.25 -20.46 43.91
C VAL A 117 17.57 -20.47 44.66
N TYR A 118 18.18 -19.30 44.89
CA TYR A 118 19.43 -19.16 45.63
C TYR A 118 19.31 -19.73 47.05
N ALA A 119 18.23 -19.38 47.76
CA ALA A 119 17.96 -19.87 49.11
C ALA A 119 17.82 -21.40 49.17
N ILE A 120 17.12 -22.02 48.21
CA ILE A 120 16.98 -23.48 48.12
C ILE A 120 18.36 -24.15 47.94
N LEU A 121 19.19 -23.62 47.05
CA LEU A 121 20.50 -24.21 46.72
C LEU A 121 21.55 -24.02 47.82
N HIS A 122 21.45 -22.97 48.63
CA HIS A 122 22.45 -22.66 49.68
C HIS A 122 22.01 -23.08 51.10
N THR A 123 20.72 -23.43 51.30
CA THR A 123 20.22 -23.97 52.58
C THR A 123 20.25 -25.50 52.63
N SER A 124 20.53 -26.17 51.51
CA SER A 124 20.60 -27.64 51.39
C SER A 124 22.02 -28.23 51.60
N GLY A 125 22.92 -27.47 52.23
CA GLY A 125 24.27 -27.90 52.63
C GLY A 125 24.39 -28.14 54.14
#